data_AF-A0A0F2PP86-F1
#
_entry.id   AF-A0A0F2PP86-F1
#
_cell.length_a   1.000
_cell.length_b   1.000
_cell.length_c   1.000
_cell.angle_alpha   90.00
_cell.angle_beta   90.00
_cell.angle_gamma   90.00
#
_symmetry.space_group_name_H-M   'P 1'
#
loop_
_entity.id
_entity.type
_entity.pdbx_description
1 polymer ?
#
loop_
_entity_poly.entity_id
_entity_poly.type
_entity_poly.pdbx_seq_one_letter_code
_entity_poly.pdbx_strand_id
1 'polypeptide(L)'
;MKEPYIEKEQWFKVSFRISGDILEPSEISDIIGIEPSESHKKGDANIGLSKKGKLIHYAPHRTGLWIIKSGLEETNSLEEHILWLFEKLEPAKKWIREHKGKYHK
;
A
#
# COMPACT_ATOMS: atom_id res chain seq x y z
N MET A 1 -5.56 -41.08 -20.05
CA MET A 1 -5.81 -39.67 -20.40
C MET A 1 -5.35 -38.84 -19.22
N LYS A 2 -4.36 -37.94 -19.41
CA LYS A 2 -3.97 -36.98 -18.37
C LYS A 2 -4.93 -35.80 -18.48
N GLU A 3 -5.51 -35.39 -17.36
CA GLU A 3 -6.28 -34.14 -17.29
C GLU A 3 -5.38 -32.98 -17.77
N PRO A 4 -5.91 -32.03 -18.57
CA PRO A 4 -5.14 -30.88 -18.98
C PRO A 4 -4.75 -30.06 -17.74
N TYR A 5 -3.47 -29.75 -17.62
CA TYR A 5 -2.95 -28.84 -16.61
C TYR A 5 -3.51 -27.45 -16.92
N ILE A 6 -4.49 -27.01 -16.14
CA ILE A 6 -4.97 -25.63 -16.19
C ILE A 6 -3.86 -24.80 -15.54
N GLU A 7 -3.08 -24.12 -16.37
CA GLU A 7 -2.17 -23.09 -15.91
C GLU A 7 -3.01 -22.07 -15.14
N LYS A 8 -2.85 -22.02 -13.82
CA LYS A 8 -3.55 -21.01 -13.02
C LYS A 8 -3.01 -19.67 -13.49
N GLU A 9 -3.88 -18.84 -14.08
CA GLU A 9 -3.55 -17.45 -14.36
C GLU A 9 -3.00 -16.83 -13.07
N GLN A 10 -1.69 -16.60 -13.07
CA GLN A 10 -1.00 -16.08 -11.92
C GLN A 10 -1.25 -14.58 -11.91
N TRP A 11 -1.83 -14.10 -10.81
CA TRP A 11 -2.11 -12.68 -10.63
C TRP A 11 -1.36 -12.13 -9.43
N PHE A 12 -0.94 -10.88 -9.51
CA PHE A 12 -0.17 -10.22 -8.47
C PHE A 12 -0.86 -8.95 -7.97
N LYS A 13 -0.91 -8.82 -6.63
CA LYS A 13 -1.20 -7.56 -5.94
C LYS A 13 0.00 -7.16 -5.12
N VAL A 14 0.72 -6.16 -5.59
CA VAL A 14 1.97 -5.73 -4.97
C VAL A 14 1.80 -4.34 -4.37
N SER A 15 2.41 -4.13 -3.21
CA SER A 15 2.33 -2.85 -2.51
C SER A 15 3.53 -2.64 -1.61
N PHE A 16 3.96 -1.39 -1.47
CA PHE A 16 4.87 -0.94 -0.43
C PHE A 16 4.06 -0.43 0.78
N ARG A 17 4.47 -0.78 2.00
CA ARG A 17 3.71 -0.49 3.23
C ARG A 17 4.61 -0.03 4.36
N ILE A 18 4.12 0.96 5.11
CA ILE A 18 4.63 1.35 6.41
C ILE A 18 3.48 1.19 7.40
N SER A 19 3.73 0.53 8.52
CA SER A 19 2.70 0.26 9.54
C SER A 19 3.25 0.42 10.95
N GLY A 20 2.40 0.83 11.89
CA GLY A 20 2.78 0.99 13.28
C GLY A 20 1.64 1.55 14.13
N ASP A 21 1.67 1.25 15.43
CA ASP A 21 0.58 1.63 16.33
C ASP A 21 0.51 3.13 16.62
N ILE A 22 1.64 3.82 16.50
CA ILE A 22 1.77 5.27 16.65
C ILE A 22 1.96 5.97 15.30
N LEU A 23 1.72 5.26 14.18
CA LEU A 23 1.93 5.80 12.85
C LEU A 23 0.90 6.90 12.57
N GLU A 24 1.41 8.06 12.20
CA GLU A 24 0.63 9.19 11.71
C GLU A 24 0.79 9.28 10.17
N PRO A 25 -0.24 8.91 9.38
CA PRO A 25 -0.10 8.82 7.92
C PRO A 25 0.36 10.11 7.23
N SER A 26 -0.10 11.26 7.72
CA SER A 26 0.29 12.56 7.18
C SER A 26 1.78 12.84 7.39
N GLU A 27 2.35 12.45 8.53
CA GLU A 27 3.79 12.61 8.78
C GLU A 27 4.61 11.74 7.81
N ILE A 28 4.12 10.54 7.48
CA ILE A 28 4.77 9.68 6.48
C ILE A 28 4.72 10.33 5.09
N SER A 29 3.57 10.86 4.68
CA SER A 29 3.45 11.58 3.40
C SER A 29 4.41 12.76 3.33
N ASP A 30 4.52 13.55 4.40
CA ASP A 30 5.42 14.70 4.48
C ASP A 30 6.90 14.28 4.39
N ILE A 31 7.29 13.20 5.10
CA ILE A 31 8.66 12.67 5.11
C ILE A 31 9.05 12.13 3.74
N ILE A 32 8.15 11.43 3.06
CA ILE A 32 8.43 10.72 1.81
C ILE A 32 8.19 11.63 0.59
N GLY A 33 7.34 12.65 0.72
CA GLY A 33 6.94 13.53 -0.38
C GLY A 33 6.02 12.83 -1.40
N ILE A 34 5.28 11.81 -0.96
CA ILE A 34 4.39 10.99 -1.80
C ILE A 34 3.06 10.85 -1.06
N GLU A 35 1.95 10.81 -1.81
CA GLU A 35 0.64 10.46 -1.27
C GLU A 35 0.38 8.94 -1.34
N PRO A 36 -0.24 8.35 -0.30
CA PRO A 36 -0.57 6.94 -0.28
C PRO A 36 -1.75 6.62 -1.21
N SER A 37 -1.83 5.37 -1.64
CA SER A 37 -3.05 4.83 -2.26
C SER A 37 -4.14 4.55 -1.22
N GLU A 38 -3.75 4.23 0.01
CA GLU A 38 -4.65 4.03 1.15
C GLU A 38 -3.87 4.34 2.43
N SER A 39 -4.55 4.91 3.42
CA SER A 39 -3.96 5.08 4.74
C SER A 39 -5.03 5.19 5.81
N HIS A 40 -4.66 4.84 7.03
CA HIS A 40 -5.51 4.98 8.21
C HIS A 40 -4.64 5.00 9.47
N LYS A 41 -5.15 5.62 10.53
CA LYS A 41 -4.57 5.55 11.87
C LYS A 41 -5.07 4.30 12.60
N LYS A 42 -4.43 4.00 13.71
CA LYS A 42 -4.98 3.04 14.68
C LYS A 42 -6.27 3.60 15.27
N GLY A 43 -7.31 2.77 15.37
CA GLY A 43 -8.61 3.16 15.90
C GLY A 43 -9.55 3.77 14.88
N ASP A 44 -9.09 4.06 13.65
CA ASP A 44 -9.97 4.53 12.58
C ASP A 44 -11.05 3.48 12.27
N ALA A 45 -12.23 3.99 11.89
CA ALA A 45 -13.35 3.15 11.51
C ALA A 45 -12.99 2.31 10.27
N ASN A 46 -13.13 0.99 10.39
CA ASN A 46 -12.96 0.08 9.28
C ASN A 46 -14.33 -0.24 8.69
N ILE A 47 -14.58 0.27 7.48
CA ILE A 47 -15.88 0.18 6.83
C ILE A 47 -15.70 -0.46 5.46
N GLY A 48 -16.55 -1.43 5.14
CA GLY A 48 -16.58 -2.03 3.80
C GLY A 48 -18.01 -2.20 3.29
N LEU A 49 -18.13 -2.79 2.11
CA LEU A 49 -19.41 -3.12 1.49
C LEU A 49 -19.58 -4.63 1.43
N SER A 50 -20.78 -5.09 1.82
CA SER A 50 -21.19 -6.46 1.59
C SER A 50 -21.32 -6.75 0.08
N LYS A 51 -21.37 -8.04 -0.29
CA LYS A 51 -21.70 -8.47 -1.66
C LYS A 51 -23.04 -7.92 -2.20
N LYS A 52 -23.93 -7.49 -1.30
CA LYS A 52 -25.24 -6.89 -1.64
C LYS A 52 -25.24 -5.35 -1.55
N GLY A 53 -24.07 -4.71 -1.45
CA GLY A 53 -23.94 -3.25 -1.38
C GLY A 53 -24.28 -2.61 -0.03
N LYS A 54 -24.68 -3.40 0.99
CA LYS A 54 -24.88 -2.88 2.35
C LYS A 54 -23.56 -2.52 3.02
N LEU A 55 -23.50 -1.37 3.69
CA LEU A 55 -22.38 -0.94 4.54
C LEU A 55 -22.16 -1.92 5.71
N ILE A 56 -20.92 -2.35 5.90
CA ILE A 56 -20.48 -3.20 7.02
C ILE A 56 -19.45 -2.41 7.84
N HIS A 57 -19.67 -2.36 9.15
CA HIS A 57 -18.69 -1.86 10.11
C HIS A 57 -17.91 -3.04 10.69
N TYR A 58 -16.62 -3.08 10.44
CA TYR A 58 -15.70 -4.04 11.06
C TYR A 58 -15.14 -3.48 12.37
N ALA A 59 -14.37 -4.29 13.07
CA ALA A 59 -13.56 -3.80 14.18
C ALA A 59 -12.63 -2.67 13.67
N PRO A 60 -12.45 -1.58 14.44
CA PRO A 60 -11.54 -0.50 14.06
C PRO A 60 -10.13 -1.00 13.72
N HIS A 61 -9.41 -0.24 12.89
CA HIS A 61 -8.07 -0.61 12.47
C HIS A 61 -7.14 -0.78 13.68
N ARG A 62 -6.54 -1.96 13.82
CA ARG A 62 -5.75 -2.32 15.01
C ARG A 62 -4.37 -1.64 15.07
N THR A 63 -3.87 -1.17 13.93
CA THR A 63 -2.59 -0.50 13.77
C THR A 63 -2.73 0.57 12.68
N GLY A 64 -1.85 1.57 12.66
CA GLY A 64 -1.80 2.54 11.57
C GLY A 64 -1.15 1.93 10.33
N LEU A 65 -1.58 2.39 9.16
CA LEU A 65 -1.09 1.93 7.85
C LEU A 65 -0.95 3.10 6.89
N TRP A 66 0.11 3.07 6.10
CA TRP A 66 0.34 3.91 4.94
C TRP A 66 0.83 3.00 3.80
N ILE A 67 0.14 3.00 2.66
CA ILE A 67 0.39 2.03 1.57
C ILE A 67 0.40 2.69 0.19
N ILE A 68 1.36 2.30 -0.65
CA ILE A 68 1.33 2.51 -2.11
C ILE A 68 1.04 1.17 -2.76
N LYS A 69 -0.06 1.07 -3.50
CA LYS A 69 -0.40 -0.09 -4.31
C LYS A 69 0.18 0.10 -5.72
N SER A 70 0.62 -0.98 -6.34
CA SER A 70 0.91 -0.96 -7.77
C SER A 70 -0.34 -0.55 -8.54
N GLY A 71 -0.16 0.35 -9.52
CA GLY A 71 -1.22 0.74 -10.46
C GLY A 71 -1.35 -0.15 -11.70
N LEU A 72 -0.48 -1.15 -11.87
CA LEU A 72 -0.55 -2.11 -12.98
C LEU A 72 -1.69 -3.12 -12.80
N GLU A 73 -2.16 -3.68 -13.92
CA GLU A 73 -3.13 -4.77 -13.95
C GLU A 73 -2.56 -6.02 -13.27
N GLU A 74 -3.42 -6.81 -12.62
CA GLU A 74 -2.97 -7.95 -11.80
C GLU A 74 -2.32 -9.07 -12.64
N THR A 75 -2.52 -9.07 -13.96
CA THR A 75 -1.94 -10.03 -14.91
C THR A 75 -0.52 -9.66 -15.33
N ASN A 76 -0.02 -8.47 -14.98
CA ASN A 76 1.37 -8.12 -15.17
C ASN A 76 2.29 -8.99 -14.31
N SER A 77 3.53 -9.15 -14.75
CA SER A 77 4.54 -9.91 -14.00
C SER A 77 4.86 -9.25 -12.66
N LEU A 78 5.28 -10.06 -11.69
CA LEU A 78 5.72 -9.58 -10.37
C LEU A 78 6.86 -8.56 -10.50
N GLU A 79 7.79 -8.81 -11.43
CA GLU A 79 8.92 -7.96 -11.73
C GLU A 79 8.47 -6.57 -12.18
N GLU A 80 7.51 -6.49 -13.11
CA GLU A 80 6.92 -5.22 -13.55
C GLU A 80 6.29 -4.45 -12.39
N HIS A 81 5.55 -5.13 -11.52
CA HIS A 81 4.96 -4.51 -10.33
C HIS A 81 6.01 -3.96 -9.35
N ILE A 82 7.11 -4.68 -9.14
CA ILE A 82 8.20 -4.26 -8.25
C ILE A 82 8.94 -3.07 -8.85
N LEU A 83 9.25 -3.11 -10.14
CA LEU A 83 9.91 -2.00 -10.84
C LEU A 83 9.05 -0.74 -10.82
N TRP A 84 7.74 -0.88 -11.06
CA TRP A 84 6.79 0.24 -10.95
C TRP A 84 6.82 0.89 -9.57
N LEU A 85 6.86 0.09 -8.50
CA LEU A 85 6.97 0.61 -7.13
C LEU A 85 8.30 1.33 -6.90
N PHE A 86 9.41 0.82 -7.44
CA PHE A 86 10.70 1.49 -7.33
C PHE A 86 10.72 2.82 -8.07
N GLU A 87 10.19 2.89 -9.29
CA GLU A 87 10.06 4.15 -10.03
C GLU A 87 9.24 5.18 -9.25
N LYS A 88 8.17 4.72 -8.58
CA LYS A 88 7.34 5.59 -7.74
C LYS A 88 8.08 6.08 -6.49
N LEU A 89 8.94 5.25 -5.89
CA LEU A 89 9.66 5.56 -4.66
C LEU A 89 11.00 6.28 -4.88
N GLU A 90 11.60 6.19 -6.07
CA GLU A 90 12.92 6.78 -6.34
C GLU A 90 12.95 8.31 -6.11
N PRO A 91 11.90 9.10 -6.44
CA PRO A 91 11.85 10.52 -6.08
C PRO A 91 11.94 10.76 -4.57
N ALA A 92 11.38 9.88 -3.74
CA ALA A 92 11.42 10.02 -2.28
C ALA A 92 12.84 9.91 -1.72
N LYS A 93 13.71 9.11 -2.35
CA LYS A 93 15.11 8.98 -1.93
C LYS A 93 15.85 10.32 -1.99
N LYS A 94 15.61 11.11 -3.03
CA LYS A 94 16.18 12.47 -3.15
C LYS A 94 15.57 13.38 -2.08
N TRP A 95 14.24 13.39 -1.97
CA TRP A 95 13.49 14.19 -1.00
C TRP A 95 13.97 13.95 0.44
N ILE A 96 14.03 12.69 0.87
CA ILE A 96 14.47 12.29 2.22
C ILE A 96 15.91 12.74 2.48
N ARG A 97 16.81 12.64 1.48
CA ARG A 97 18.20 13.11 1.62
C ARG A 97 18.28 14.62 1.82
N GLU A 98 17.48 15.39 1.09
CA GLU A 98 17.41 16.85 1.20
C GLU A 98 16.80 17.31 2.53
N HIS A 99 15.93 16.49 3.13
CA HIS A 99 15.17 16.81 4.34
C HIS A 99 15.62 16.05 5.60
N LYS A 100 16.78 15.38 5.57
CA LYS A 100 17.27 14.42 6.58
C LYS A 100 17.42 14.96 8.02
N GLY A 101 17.34 16.28 8.25
CA GLY A 101 17.42 16.90 9.58
C GLY A 101 16.09 17.28 10.24
N LYS A 102 14.95 17.21 9.52
CA LYS A 102 13.65 17.69 10.04
C LYS A 102 12.93 16.69 10.94
N TYR A 103 13.30 15.41 10.84
CA TYR A 103 12.53 14.30 11.41
C TYR A 103 13.33 13.45 12.40
N HIS A 104 14.49 13.94 12.88
CA HIS A 104 15.18 13.37 14.04
C HIS A 104 14.82 14.25 15.25
N LYS A 105 13.99 13.70 16.16
CA LYS A 105 13.83 14.21 17.52
C LYS A 105 14.52 13.24 18.47
#